data_AF-A0AAW5KH69-F1
#
_entry.id   AF-A0AAW5KH69-F1
#
_cell.length_a   1.000
_cell.length_b   1.000
_cell.length_c   1.000
_cell.angle_alpha   90.00
_cell.angle_beta   90.00
_cell.angle_gamma   90.00
#
_symmetry.space_group_name_H-M   'P 1'
#
loop_
_entity.id
_entity.type
_entity.pdbx_description
1 polymer ?
#
loop_
_entity_poly.entity_id
_entity_poly.type
_entity_poly.pdbx_seq_one_letter_code
_entity_poly.pdbx_strand_id
1 'polypeptide(L)'
;IDNIQTLRLGTAVSLPGGEEGYLCLSTALTPVSTTTQTLQVQLIYISLLLVALSAVLALFLSRRITSPIVSINQPARELAEGNYSVTFHESGYREAGELAETLNYAAGELSK
;
A
#
# COMPACT_ATOMS: atom_id res chain seq x y z
N ILE A 1 8.24 8.56 -33.71
CA ILE A 1 9.54 8.57 -34.41
C ILE A 1 10.58 8.55 -33.31
N ASP A 2 11.14 7.39 -33.02
CA ASP A 2 12.11 7.24 -31.93
C ASP A 2 13.35 8.09 -32.22
N ASN A 3 13.64 9.04 -31.33
CA ASN A 3 14.82 9.88 -31.40
C ASN A 3 16.01 9.05 -30.88
N ILE A 4 16.53 8.16 -31.72
CA ILE A 4 17.68 7.33 -31.40
C ILE A 4 18.91 8.24 -31.37
N GLN A 5 19.40 8.54 -30.17
CA GLN A 5 20.67 9.22 -30.01
C GLN A 5 21.79 8.25 -30.39
N THR A 6 22.61 8.62 -31.37
CA THR A 6 23.74 7.79 -31.82
C THR A 6 25.04 8.40 -31.34
N LEU A 7 25.87 7.61 -30.66
CA LEU A 7 27.25 7.99 -30.42
C LEU A 7 28.06 7.63 -31.68
N ARG A 8 28.77 8.62 -32.23
CA ARG A 8 29.64 8.46 -33.40
C ARG A 8 31.08 8.66 -32.99
N LEU A 9 31.92 7.66 -33.25
CA LEU A 9 33.37 7.74 -33.08
C LEU A 9 34.02 7.60 -34.46
N GLY A 10 34.91 8.53 -34.82
CA GLY A 10 35.64 8.51 -36.08
C GLY A 10 37.14 8.55 -35.81
N THR A 11 37.90 7.65 -36.42
CA THR A 11 39.36 7.73 -36.45
C THR A 11 39.86 7.64 -37.89
N ALA A 12 40.88 8.43 -38.22
CA ALA A 12 41.63 8.23 -39.45
C ALA A 12 42.48 6.97 -39.31
N VAL A 13 42.55 6.17 -40.37
CA VAL A 13 43.39 4.97 -40.44
C VAL A 13 44.09 4.95 -41.79
N SER A 14 45.41 4.74 -41.79
CA SER A 14 46.14 4.49 -43.03
C SER A 14 45.98 3.04 -43.42
N LEU A 15 45.49 2.80 -44.63
CA LEU A 15 45.40 1.47 -45.21
C LEU A 15 46.77 1.02 -45.74
N PRO A 16 47.04 -0.30 -45.75
CA PRO A 16 48.25 -0.86 -46.36
C PRO A 16 48.21 -0.62 -47.87
N GLY A 17 48.84 0.49 -48.29
CA GLY A 17 48.74 1.07 -49.64
C GLY A 17 49.03 2.57 -49.69
N GLY A 18 49.05 3.26 -48.53
CA GLY A 18 49.30 4.70 -48.43
C GLY A 18 48.05 5.56 -48.60
N GLU A 19 46.89 4.93 -48.74
CA GLU A 19 45.59 5.60 -48.76
C GLU A 19 45.12 5.90 -47.32
N GLU A 20 44.68 7.12 -47.08
CA GLU A 20 44.03 7.50 -45.83
C GLU A 20 42.54 7.20 -45.92
N GLY A 21 42.04 6.38 -44.98
CA GLY A 21 40.64 6.08 -44.82
C GLY A 21 40.12 6.59 -43.47
N TYR A 22 38.80 6.71 -43.35
CA TYR A 22 38.14 7.01 -42.08
C TYR A 22 37.37 5.78 -41.61
N LEU A 23 37.65 5.33 -40.40
CA LEU A 23 36.86 4.32 -39.71
C LEU A 23 35.81 5.06 -38.86
N CYS A 24 34.53 4.90 -39.21
CA CYS A 24 33.41 5.46 -38.48
C CYS A 24 32.64 4.35 -37.77
N LEU A 25 32.63 4.35 -36.44
CA LEU A 25 31.74 3.52 -35.63
C LEU A 25 30.53 4.36 -35.22
N SER A 26 29.33 3.82 -35.46
CA SER A 26 28.07 4.41 -35.02
C SER A 26 27.34 3.38 -34.16
N THR A 27 27.16 3.65 -32.88
CA THR A 27 26.35 2.82 -31.98
C THR A 27 25.07 3.55 -31.63
N ALA A 28 23.94 2.86 -31.71
CA ALA A 28 22.67 3.37 -31.23
C ALA A 28 22.65 3.29 -29.70
N LEU A 29 22.53 4.43 -29.02
CA LEU A 29 22.17 4.43 -27.61
C LEU A 29 20.69 4.07 -27.56
N THR A 30 20.35 2.86 -27.12
CA THR A 30 18.97 2.53 -26.80
C THR A 30 18.51 3.58 -25.79
N PRO A 31 17.41 4.32 -26.05
CA PRO A 31 17.01 5.37 -25.14
C PRO A 31 16.65 4.73 -23.79
N VAL A 32 17.48 4.95 -22.78
CA VAL A 32 17.15 4.58 -21.39
C VAL A 32 15.84 5.25 -20.96
N SER A 33 15.46 6.35 -21.62
CA SER A 33 14.18 7.04 -21.49
C SER A 33 12.97 6.14 -21.77
N THR A 34 13.04 5.17 -22.67
CA THR A 34 11.91 4.27 -22.95
C THR A 34 11.71 3.27 -21.80
N THR A 35 12.82 2.78 -21.22
CA THR A 35 12.80 1.91 -20.05
C THR A 35 12.34 2.67 -18.80
N THR A 36 12.83 3.90 -18.57
CA THR A 36 12.44 4.69 -17.40
C THR A 36 11.00 5.21 -17.48
N GLN A 37 10.47 5.49 -18.68
CA GLN A 37 9.07 5.86 -18.86
C GLN A 37 8.13 4.69 -18.52
N THR A 38 8.48 3.49 -18.96
CA THR A 38 7.71 2.27 -18.67
C THR A 38 7.67 1.98 -17.16
N LEU A 39 8.82 2.11 -16.48
CA LEU A 39 8.92 1.95 -15.03
C LEU A 39 8.11 3.00 -14.26
N GLN A 40 8.14 4.27 -14.68
CA GLN A 40 7.35 5.34 -14.03
C GLN A 40 5.85 5.07 -14.11
N VAL A 41 5.35 4.64 -15.26
CA VAL A 41 3.93 4.29 -15.44
C VAL A 41 3.55 3.08 -14.58
N GLN A 42 4.41 2.07 -14.50
CA GLN A 42 4.17 0.90 -13.65
C GLN A 42 4.09 1.27 -12.16
N LEU A 43 4.96 2.19 -11.69
CA LEU A 43 4.91 2.67 -10.32
C LEU A 43 3.59 3.37 -10.00
N ILE A 44 3.08 4.22 -10.91
CA ILE A 44 1.78 4.89 -10.73
C ILE A 44 0.66 3.87 -10.56
N TYR A 45 0.63 2.83 -11.41
CA TYR A 45 -0.39 1.77 -11.29
C TYR A 45 -0.29 1.01 -9.97
N ILE A 46 0.92 0.66 -9.52
CA ILE A 46 1.14 -0.01 -8.23
C ILE A 46 0.71 0.89 -7.07
N SER A 47 1.08 2.17 -7.08
CA SER A 47 0.68 3.13 -6.05
C SER A 47 -0.84 3.25 -5.95
N LEU A 48 -1.53 3.36 -7.09
CA LEU A 48 -2.99 3.46 -7.12
C LEU A 48 -3.65 2.19 -6.59
N LEU A 49 -3.12 1.02 -6.96
CA LEU A 49 -3.57 -0.27 -6.45
C LEU A 49 -3.37 -0.39 -4.93
N LEU A 50 -2.22 0.03 -4.40
CA LEU A 50 -1.93 -0.01 -2.97
C LEU A 50 -2.87 0.91 -2.18
N VAL A 51 -3.15 2.12 -2.69
CA VAL A 51 -4.11 3.04 -2.07
C VAL A 51 -5.51 2.41 -2.04
N ALA A 52 -5.96 1.81 -3.14
CA ALA A 52 -7.24 1.13 -3.20
C ALA A 52 -7.31 -0.06 -2.21
N LEU A 53 -6.28 -0.91 -2.16
CA LEU A 53 -6.21 -2.01 -1.21
C LEU A 53 -6.19 -1.52 0.25
N SER A 54 -5.46 -0.45 0.53
CA SER A 54 -5.40 0.15 1.86
C SER A 54 -6.75 0.68 2.30
N ALA A 55 -7.49 1.35 1.40
CA ALA A 55 -8.84 1.81 1.69
C ALA A 55 -9.80 0.65 1.96
N VAL A 56 -9.74 -0.42 1.15
CA VAL A 56 -10.56 -1.63 1.36
C VAL A 56 -10.23 -2.29 2.70
N LEU A 57 -8.95 -2.46 3.02
CA LEU A 57 -8.49 -3.03 4.29
C LEU A 57 -8.92 -2.15 5.47
N ALA A 58 -8.78 -0.83 5.37
CA ALA A 58 -9.21 0.09 6.41
C ALA A 58 -10.73 -0.01 6.68
N LEU A 59 -11.55 -0.05 5.63
CA LEU A 59 -13.00 -0.23 5.76
C LEU A 59 -13.36 -1.60 6.33
N PHE A 60 -12.64 -2.65 5.92
CA PHE A 60 -12.82 -3.99 6.46
C PHE A 60 -12.49 -4.03 7.96
N LEU A 61 -11.34 -3.50 8.36
CA LEU A 61 -10.88 -3.45 9.75
C LEU A 61 -11.79 -2.59 10.63
N SER A 62 -12.24 -1.45 10.10
CA SER A 62 -13.20 -0.56 10.77
C SER A 62 -14.49 -1.30 11.12
N ARG A 63 -15.04 -2.07 10.17
CA ARG A 63 -16.29 -2.82 10.40
C ARG A 63 -16.08 -4.07 11.27
N ARG A 64 -14.99 -4.80 11.09
CA ARG A 64 -14.74 -6.08 11.78
C ARG A 64 -14.16 -5.93 13.18
N ILE A 65 -13.36 -4.90 13.43
CA ILE A 65 -12.63 -4.72 14.70
C ILE A 65 -13.05 -3.44 15.40
N THR A 66 -12.97 -2.29 14.73
CA THR A 66 -13.22 -1.00 15.38
C THR A 66 -14.66 -0.86 15.85
N SER A 67 -15.65 -1.24 15.03
CA SER A 67 -17.07 -1.13 15.39
C SER A 67 -17.43 -1.94 16.65
N PRO A 68 -17.06 -3.24 16.77
CA PRO A 68 -17.25 -4.01 18.01
C PRO A 68 -16.59 -3.41 19.25
N ILE A 69 -15.36 -2.90 19.13
CA ILE A 69 -14.63 -2.31 20.26
C ILE A 69 -15.35 -1.04 20.75
N VAL A 70 -15.80 -0.19 19.83
CA VAL A 70 -16.52 1.04 20.17
C VAL A 70 -17.87 0.71 20.84
N SER A 71 -18.59 -0.31 20.36
CA SER A 71 -19.87 -0.71 20.95
C SER A 71 -19.75 -1.28 22.37
N ILE A 72 -18.58 -1.80 22.76
CA ILE A 72 -18.32 -2.26 24.14
C ILE A 72 -17.88 -1.09 25.03
N ASN A 73 -17.06 -0.18 24.49
CA ASN A 73 -16.48 0.92 25.26
C ASN A 73 -17.54 1.88 25.80
N GLN A 74 -18.57 2.19 24.99
CA GLN A 74 -19.64 3.11 25.39
C GLN A 74 -20.42 2.64 26.63
N PRO A 75 -21.03 1.44 26.67
CA PRO A 75 -21.68 0.93 27.87
C PRO A 75 -20.70 0.66 29.02
N ALA A 76 -19.43 0.37 28.76
CA ALA A 76 -18.42 0.22 29.82
C ALA A 76 -18.19 1.51 30.59
N ARG A 77 -18.27 2.65 29.87
CA ARG A 77 -18.17 3.96 30.48
C ARG A 77 -19.39 4.29 31.34
N GLU A 78 -20.58 3.94 30.88
CA GLU A 78 -21.81 4.07 31.65
C GLU A 78 -21.81 3.20 32.92
N LEU A 79 -21.27 1.97 32.83
CA LEU A 79 -21.05 1.12 34.01
C LEU A 79 -20.13 1.78 35.04
N ALA A 80 -19.04 2.41 34.58
CA ALA A 80 -18.10 3.13 35.44
C ALA A 80 -18.71 4.40 36.08
N GLU A 81 -19.72 4.98 35.43
CA GLU A 81 -20.50 6.11 35.98
C GLU A 81 -21.59 5.65 36.96
N GLY A 82 -21.69 4.34 37.23
CA GLY A 82 -22.62 3.76 38.21
C GLY A 82 -23.95 3.29 37.62
N ASN A 83 -24.09 3.29 36.30
CA ASN A 83 -25.26 2.72 35.64
C ASN A 83 -25.07 1.21 35.42
N TYR A 84 -25.55 0.39 36.34
CA TYR A 84 -25.47 -1.08 36.26
C TYR A 84 -26.51 -1.73 35.34
N SER A 85 -27.43 -0.95 34.75
CA SER A 85 -28.46 -1.46 33.83
C SER A 85 -28.00 -1.60 32.38
N VAL A 86 -26.69 -1.47 32.13
CA VAL A 86 -26.10 -1.52 30.80
C VAL A 86 -25.95 -2.96 30.30
N THR A 87 -26.23 -3.18 29.02
CA THR A 87 -26.07 -4.48 28.35
C THR A 87 -25.02 -4.40 27.27
N PHE A 88 -23.97 -5.20 27.41
CA PHE A 88 -22.93 -5.37 26.42
C PHE A 88 -23.40 -6.38 25.37
N HIS A 89 -23.65 -5.93 24.14
CA HIS A 89 -24.06 -6.84 23.07
C HIS A 89 -22.86 -7.60 22.52
N GLU A 90 -23.03 -8.93 22.38
CA GLU A 90 -22.11 -9.76 21.63
C GLU A 90 -22.16 -9.36 20.16
N SER A 91 -21.16 -8.61 19.71
CA SER A 91 -21.03 -8.25 18.30
C SER A 91 -19.57 -8.26 17.88
N GLY A 92 -19.32 -8.65 16.63
CA GLY A 92 -17.98 -8.63 16.06
C GLY A 92 -17.27 -9.97 16.02
N TYR A 93 -16.00 -9.97 16.41
CA TYR A 93 -15.11 -11.13 16.45
C TYR A 93 -15.16 -11.78 17.84
N ARG A 94 -14.78 -13.05 17.93
CA ARG A 94 -15.01 -13.90 19.11
C ARG A 94 -14.56 -13.27 20.42
N GLU A 95 -13.36 -12.68 20.43
CA GLU A 95 -12.76 -12.04 21.61
C GLU A 95 -13.56 -10.80 22.08
N ALA A 96 -14.23 -10.08 21.17
CA ALA A 96 -15.12 -8.98 21.55
C ALA A 96 -16.41 -9.50 22.22
N GLY A 97 -16.95 -10.64 21.76
CA GLY A 97 -18.09 -11.30 22.40
C GLY A 97 -17.77 -11.81 23.80
N GLU A 98 -16.63 -12.50 23.97
CA GLU A 98 -16.16 -12.99 25.28
C GLU A 98 -15.97 -11.84 26.29
N LEU A 99 -15.46 -10.69 25.83
CA LEU A 99 -15.34 -9.50 26.66
C LEU A 99 -16.72 -8.93 27.05
N ALA A 100 -17.67 -8.87 26.11
CA ALA A 100 -19.03 -8.42 26.38
C ALA A 100 -19.72 -9.29 27.43
N GLU A 101 -19.59 -10.62 27.33
CA GLU A 101 -20.11 -11.57 28.32
C GLU A 101 -19.50 -11.35 29.71
N THR A 102 -18.17 -11.20 29.78
CA THR A 102 -17.45 -10.95 31.03
C THR A 102 -17.93 -9.66 31.72
N LEU A 103 -18.18 -8.60 30.95
CA LEU A 103 -18.66 -7.32 31.46
C LEU A 103 -20.13 -7.37 31.90
N ASN A 104 -21.00 -8.09 31.15
CA ASN A 104 -22.38 -8.33 31.56
C ASN A 104 -22.44 -9.08 32.90
N TYR A 105 -21.59 -10.09 33.09
CA TYR A 105 -21.51 -10.80 34.37
C TYR A 105 -21.12 -9.87 35.52
N ALA A 106 -20.10 -9.03 35.33
CA ALA A 106 -19.66 -8.08 36.35
C ALA A 106 -20.75 -7.04 36.68
N ALA A 107 -21.44 -6.49 35.67
CA ALA A 107 -22.55 -5.57 35.88
C ALA A 107 -23.70 -6.23 36.65
N GLY A 108 -24.02 -7.48 36.34
CA GLY A 108 -25.03 -8.27 37.06
C GLY A 108 -24.68 -8.54 38.52
N GLU A 109 -23.41 -8.81 38.83
CA GLU A 109 -22.94 -8.99 40.21
C GLU A 109 -22.93 -7.68 41.00
N LEU A 110 -22.62 -6.55 40.36
CA LEU A 110 -22.65 -5.22 41.00
C LEU A 110 -24.09 -4.70 41.22
N SER A 111 -25.05 -5.20 40.45
CA SER A 111 -26.47 -4.85 40.60
C SER A 111 -27.20 -5.65 41.69
N LYS A 112 -26.55 -6.65 42.29
CA LYS A 112 -27.09 -7.46 43.41
C LYS A 112 -26.74 -6.82 44.76
#